data_AF-A0A3B0XG70-F1
#
_entry.id   AF-A0A3B0XG70-F1
#
_cell.length_a   1.000
_cell.length_b   1.000
_cell.length_c   1.000
_cell.angle_alpha   90.00
_cell.angle_beta   90.00
_cell.angle_gamma   90.00
#
_symmetry.space_group_name_H-M   'P 1'
#
loop_
_entity.id
_entity.type
_entity.pdbx_description
1 polymer ?
#
loop_
_entity_poly.entity_id
_entity_poly.type
_entity_poly.pdbx_seq_one_letter_code
_entity_poly.pdbx_strand_id
1 'polypeptide(L)'
;CIVAGASIGIINYYLLNVLLFVKLRRIAEVSTAISNHDLSFHCEIQSHDVIGEITNSANKMADTLRNVVSELKASGEQILNGVNQICVVADATSHGVQNQHNQTQNVEVAIQRMTQIAQDVSSKAAQAAQAAAIAKEESEKGNTVVGETIRSIQSLAGAVETAAESINRVEAESLNIGGVLDVIQGISEQTNLLALNAAIEAARAGEQGRGFAVVADEVRTLAQRTQESTKEIQSMIETLQTVSKDTVAIMKEGQIQANGSVKHATEAGDSLQQITQAVQAITEMNTLINDEAGSQSGVAVEINQNMHAISEIASESMNGAEKTNQESQRLADLANNLQQLVDKFKL
;
A
#
# COMPACT_ATOMS: atom_id res chain seq x y z
N CYS A 1 -30.75 51.60 119.70
CA CYS A 1 -31.19 50.55 118.76
C CYS A 1 -31.04 50.97 117.29
N ILE A 2 -31.47 52.17 116.87
CA ILE A 2 -31.38 52.62 115.46
C ILE A 2 -29.93 52.74 114.96
N VAL A 3 -29.01 53.27 115.77
CA VAL A 3 -27.60 53.46 115.40
C VAL A 3 -26.85 52.13 115.17
N ALA A 4 -27.16 51.10 115.97
CA ALA A 4 -26.57 49.76 115.82
C ALA A 4 -27.13 49.00 114.60
N GLY A 5 -28.42 49.21 114.28
CA GLY A 5 -29.00 48.69 113.03
C GLY A 5 -28.42 49.36 111.79
N ALA A 6 -28.16 50.68 111.86
CA ALA A 6 -27.54 51.43 110.78
C ALA A 6 -26.06 51.03 110.56
N SER A 7 -25.27 50.82 111.62
CA SER A 7 -23.88 50.38 111.49
C SER A 7 -23.77 48.96 110.94
N ILE A 8 -24.61 48.03 111.39
CA ILE A 8 -24.67 46.67 110.84
C ILE A 8 -25.13 46.71 109.38
N GLY A 9 -26.11 47.54 109.04
CA GLY A 9 -26.56 47.74 107.65
C GLY A 9 -25.45 48.27 106.75
N ILE A 10 -24.67 49.26 107.20
CA ILE A 10 -23.53 49.82 106.46
C ILE A 10 -22.41 48.79 106.30
N ILE A 11 -22.10 48.01 107.35
CA ILE A 11 -21.07 46.96 107.29
C ILE A 11 -21.51 45.84 106.35
N ASN A 12 -22.76 45.36 106.45
CA ASN A 12 -23.27 44.33 105.54
C ASN A 12 -23.33 44.84 104.10
N TYR A 13 -23.76 46.08 103.88
CA TYR A 13 -23.72 46.73 102.57
C TYR A 13 -22.30 46.81 102.02
N TYR A 14 -21.32 47.24 102.83
CA TYR A 14 -19.93 47.33 102.41
C TYR A 14 -19.33 45.95 102.13
N LEU A 15 -19.64 44.95 102.95
CA LEU A 15 -19.16 43.57 102.79
C LEU A 15 -19.77 42.91 101.54
N LEU A 16 -21.08 43.05 101.30
CA LEU A 16 -21.74 42.65 100.06
C LEU A 16 -21.18 43.38 98.85
N ASN A 17 -20.99 44.71 98.95
CA ASN A 17 -20.47 45.51 97.85
C ASN A 17 -19.03 45.12 97.50
N VAL A 18 -18.16 44.95 98.48
CA VAL A 18 -16.75 44.64 98.25
C VAL A 18 -16.53 43.16 97.90
N LEU A 19 -17.21 42.20 98.53
CA LEU A 19 -17.00 40.77 98.23
C LEU A 19 -17.76 40.29 97.00
N LEU A 20 -19.00 40.71 96.77
CA LEU A 20 -19.82 40.24 95.64
C LEU A 20 -19.66 41.12 94.40
N PHE A 21 -19.73 42.46 94.49
CA PHE A 21 -19.66 43.29 93.28
C PHE A 21 -18.26 43.31 92.65
N VAL A 22 -17.18 43.23 93.44
CA VAL A 22 -15.82 43.13 92.87
C VAL A 22 -15.63 41.82 92.10
N LYS A 23 -16.13 40.69 92.64
CA LYS A 23 -16.06 39.40 91.94
C LYS A 23 -16.99 39.34 90.72
N LEU A 24 -18.20 39.88 90.80
CA LEU A 24 -19.12 39.99 89.67
C LEU A 24 -18.57 40.90 88.56
N ARG A 25 -17.87 41.99 88.92
CA ARG A 25 -17.20 42.87 87.96
C ARG A 25 -16.10 42.15 87.19
N ARG A 26 -15.32 41.29 87.84
CA ARG A 26 -14.32 40.43 87.19
C ARG A 26 -14.93 39.38 86.25
N ILE A 27 -16.12 38.87 86.54
CA ILE A 27 -16.87 38.00 85.61
C ILE A 27 -17.37 38.83 84.41
N ALA A 28 -17.85 40.06 84.65
CA ALA A 28 -18.24 40.98 83.59
C ALA A 28 -17.06 41.36 82.68
N GLU A 29 -15.82 41.35 83.19
CA GLU A 29 -14.61 41.51 82.37
C GLU A 29 -14.44 40.36 81.36
N VAL A 30 -14.74 39.10 81.71
CA VAL A 30 -14.74 37.97 80.75
C VAL A 30 -15.75 38.19 79.64
N SER A 31 -16.99 38.53 80.01
CA SER A 31 -18.04 38.77 79.02
C SER A 31 -17.71 39.97 78.11
N THR A 32 -17.06 40.99 78.66
CA THR A 32 -16.61 42.18 77.93
C THR A 32 -15.44 41.84 76.99
N ALA A 33 -14.50 41.02 77.45
CA ALA A 33 -13.40 40.50 76.63
C ALA A 33 -13.94 39.69 75.44
N ILE A 34 -14.84 38.73 75.68
CA ILE A 34 -15.49 37.95 74.61
C ILE A 34 -16.24 38.86 73.63
N SER A 35 -16.99 39.86 74.12
CA SER A 35 -17.69 40.83 73.26
C SER A 35 -16.73 41.70 72.44
N ASN A 36 -15.52 41.94 72.92
CA ASN A 36 -14.45 42.65 72.22
C ASN A 36 -13.57 41.71 71.39
N HIS A 37 -14.03 40.47 71.16
CA HIS A 37 -13.32 39.44 70.41
C HIS A 37 -12.00 38.98 71.06
N ASP A 38 -11.78 39.25 72.34
CA ASP A 38 -10.63 38.74 73.10
C ASP A 38 -11.02 37.45 73.84
N LEU A 39 -10.69 36.31 73.22
CA LEU A 39 -10.87 34.96 73.77
C LEU A 39 -9.63 34.49 74.53
N SER A 40 -8.57 35.30 74.60
CA SER A 40 -7.35 35.01 75.36
C SER A 40 -7.49 35.32 76.85
N PHE A 41 -8.53 36.08 77.22
CA PHE A 41 -8.76 36.51 78.59
C PHE A 41 -9.27 35.37 79.48
N HIS A 42 -8.56 35.11 80.58
CA HIS A 42 -8.92 34.11 81.57
C HIS A 42 -9.13 34.76 82.94
N CYS A 43 -10.24 34.44 83.61
CA CYS A 43 -10.55 35.01 84.92
C CYS A 43 -10.13 34.05 86.04
N GLU A 44 -9.09 34.43 86.78
CA GLU A 44 -8.62 33.69 87.94
C GLU A 44 -9.34 34.16 89.21
N ILE A 45 -10.53 33.61 89.47
CA ILE A 45 -11.23 33.74 90.75
C ILE A 45 -11.29 32.36 91.41
N GLN A 46 -10.56 32.18 92.50
CA GLN A 46 -10.69 30.99 93.34
C GLN A 46 -11.83 31.19 94.34
N SER A 47 -12.96 30.55 94.08
CA SER A 47 -14.14 30.57 94.94
C SER A 47 -14.84 29.21 94.86
N HIS A 48 -15.26 28.65 95.99
CA HIS A 48 -15.98 27.35 96.04
C HIS A 48 -17.49 27.56 96.19
N ASP A 49 -17.99 28.72 95.77
CA ASP A 49 -19.39 29.14 95.78
C ASP A 49 -19.90 29.33 94.34
N VAL A 50 -21.16 29.75 94.20
CA VAL A 50 -21.83 30.01 92.90
C VAL A 50 -21.02 30.95 92.01
N ILE A 51 -20.24 31.88 92.58
CA ILE A 51 -19.39 32.79 91.81
C ILE A 51 -18.25 32.02 91.12
N GLY A 52 -17.65 31.04 91.80
CA GLY A 52 -16.65 30.15 91.21
C GLY A 52 -17.23 29.27 90.10
N GLU A 53 -18.46 28.76 90.26
CA GLU A 53 -19.16 28.00 89.21
C GLU A 53 -19.43 28.85 87.96
N ILE A 54 -19.86 30.11 88.14
CA ILE A 54 -20.08 31.06 87.04
C ILE A 54 -18.76 31.42 86.35
N THR A 55 -17.70 31.70 87.11
CA THR A 55 -16.36 31.99 86.56
C THR A 55 -15.85 30.80 85.74
N ASN A 56 -15.92 29.59 86.27
CA ASN A 56 -15.50 28.38 85.56
C ASN A 56 -16.33 28.13 84.29
N SER A 57 -17.65 28.36 84.35
CA SER A 57 -18.52 28.24 83.18
C SER A 57 -18.22 29.29 82.11
N ALA A 58 -17.93 30.53 82.51
CA ALA A 58 -17.54 31.62 81.61
C ALA A 58 -16.18 31.36 80.95
N ASN A 59 -15.18 30.90 81.72
CA ASN A 59 -13.88 30.49 81.18
C ASN A 59 -14.04 29.31 80.21
N LYS A 60 -14.82 28.28 80.57
CA LYS A 60 -15.09 27.14 79.69
C LYS A 60 -15.79 27.56 78.38
N MET A 61 -16.69 28.55 78.44
CA MET A 61 -17.31 29.13 77.25
C MET A 61 -16.29 29.85 76.38
N ALA A 62 -15.40 30.66 76.98
CA ALA A 62 -14.31 31.32 76.27
C ALA A 62 -13.38 30.30 75.60
N ASP A 63 -12.97 29.25 76.32
CA ASP A 63 -12.14 28.16 75.80
C ASP A 63 -12.82 27.41 74.64
N THR A 64 -14.12 27.12 74.77
CA THR A 64 -14.90 26.46 73.72
C THR A 64 -14.98 27.33 72.46
N LEU A 65 -15.25 28.64 72.61
CA LEU A 65 -15.26 29.58 71.50
C LEU A 65 -13.87 29.70 70.88
N ARG A 66 -12.80 29.76 71.69
CA ARG A 66 -11.41 29.82 71.23
C ARG A 66 -11.08 28.61 70.37
N ASN A 67 -11.47 27.41 70.78
CA ASN A 67 -11.25 26.18 70.02
C ASN A 67 -12.01 26.20 68.69
N VAL A 68 -13.31 26.55 68.71
CA VAL A 68 -14.13 26.66 67.49
C VAL A 68 -13.53 27.67 66.50
N VAL A 69 -13.12 28.84 66.98
CA VAL A 69 -12.52 29.88 66.14
C VAL A 69 -11.15 29.44 65.60
N SER A 70 -10.35 28.71 66.40
CA SER A 70 -9.08 28.12 65.95
C SER A 70 -9.29 27.05 64.87
N GLU A 71 -10.29 26.19 65.03
CA GLU A 71 -10.66 25.18 64.02
C GLU A 71 -11.19 25.82 62.74
N LEU A 72 -11.99 26.89 62.83
CA LEU A 72 -12.44 27.66 61.68
C LEU A 72 -11.28 28.32 60.94
N LYS A 73 -10.28 28.86 61.67
CA LYS A 73 -9.06 29.42 61.06
C LYS A 73 -8.31 28.36 60.27
N ALA A 74 -8.04 27.21 60.90
CA ALA A 74 -7.34 26.10 60.25
C ALA A 74 -8.11 25.56 59.03
N SER A 75 -9.44 25.46 59.13
CA SER A 75 -10.30 25.04 58.02
C SER A 75 -10.27 26.03 56.85
N GLY A 76 -10.27 27.34 57.14
CA GLY A 76 -10.13 28.39 56.12
C GLY A 76 -8.80 28.31 55.36
N GLU A 77 -7.70 28.09 56.07
CA GLU A 77 -6.37 27.88 55.47
C GLU A 77 -6.34 26.62 54.60
N GLN A 78 -6.98 25.52 55.03
CA GLN A 78 -7.10 24.31 54.24
C GLN A 78 -7.93 24.52 52.97
N ILE A 79 -9.02 25.28 53.03
CA ILE A 79 -9.83 25.63 51.85
C ILE A 79 -8.98 26.43 50.86
N LEU A 80 -8.25 27.46 51.31
CA LEU A 80 -7.39 28.26 50.43
C LEU A 80 -6.33 27.40 49.71
N ASN A 81 -5.70 26.49 50.44
CA ASN A 81 -4.71 25.57 49.87
C ASN A 81 -5.35 24.62 48.84
N GLY A 82 -6.52 24.06 49.13
CA GLY A 82 -7.25 23.20 48.20
C GLY A 82 -7.68 23.95 46.93
N VAL A 83 -8.17 25.19 47.08
CA VAL A 83 -8.54 26.06 45.96
C VAL A 83 -7.35 26.35 45.06
N ASN A 84 -6.18 26.69 45.62
CA ASN A 84 -4.97 26.92 44.82
C ASN A 84 -4.58 25.67 44.00
N GLN A 85 -4.71 24.47 44.58
CA GLN A 85 -4.48 23.22 43.84
C GLN A 85 -5.48 23.02 42.71
N ILE A 86 -6.76 23.31 42.95
CA ILE A 86 -7.81 23.22 41.91
C ILE A 86 -7.51 24.20 40.76
N CYS A 87 -7.12 25.44 41.05
CA CYS A 87 -6.73 26.42 40.02
C CYS A 87 -5.56 25.91 39.16
N VAL A 88 -4.52 25.34 39.79
CA VAL A 88 -3.37 24.76 39.06
C VAL A 88 -3.82 23.61 38.14
N VAL A 89 -4.70 22.74 38.61
CA VAL A 89 -5.23 21.62 37.80
C VAL A 89 -6.12 22.14 36.67
N ALA A 90 -6.95 23.14 36.91
CA ALA A 90 -7.80 23.76 35.91
C ALA A 90 -6.98 24.43 34.80
N ASP A 91 -5.93 25.18 35.15
CA ASP A 91 -5.02 25.81 34.19
C ASP A 91 -4.25 24.78 33.36
N ALA A 92 -3.71 23.74 34.01
CA ALA A 92 -3.06 22.63 33.33
C ALA A 92 -4.02 21.89 32.37
N THR A 93 -5.29 21.75 32.76
CA THR A 93 -6.33 21.16 31.91
C THR A 93 -6.59 22.03 30.68
N SER A 94 -6.77 23.34 30.86
CA SER A 94 -6.95 24.30 29.75
C SER A 94 -5.78 24.24 28.75
N HIS A 95 -4.54 24.23 29.26
CA HIS A 95 -3.36 24.08 28.41
C HIS A 95 -3.30 22.73 27.68
N GLY A 96 -3.64 21.63 28.37
CA GLY A 96 -3.71 20.30 27.77
C GLY A 96 -4.73 20.22 26.65
N VAL A 97 -5.92 20.79 26.86
CA VAL A 97 -7.00 20.85 25.87
C VAL A 97 -6.60 21.68 24.65
N GLN A 98 -5.92 22.82 24.83
CA GLN A 98 -5.43 23.63 23.72
C GLN A 98 -4.43 22.85 22.85
N ASN A 99 -3.54 22.08 23.47
CA ASN A 99 -2.60 21.23 22.74
C ASN A 99 -3.33 20.10 22.00
N GLN A 100 -4.30 19.46 22.63
CA GLN A 100 -5.13 18.42 22.02
C GLN A 100 -5.93 18.96 20.81
N HIS A 101 -6.41 20.20 20.87
CA HIS A 101 -7.08 20.85 19.74
C HIS A 101 -6.15 20.98 18.53
N ASN A 102 -4.92 21.48 18.73
CA ASN A 102 -3.93 21.60 17.66
C ASN A 102 -3.55 20.23 17.06
N GLN A 103 -3.40 19.21 17.91
CA GLN A 103 -3.13 17.84 17.45
C GLN A 103 -4.29 17.28 16.64
N THR A 104 -5.53 17.55 17.06
CA THR A 104 -6.75 17.14 16.36
C THR A 104 -6.82 17.73 14.96
N GLN A 105 -6.55 19.03 14.82
CA GLN A 105 -6.49 19.70 13.50
C GLN A 105 -5.43 19.10 12.57
N ASN A 106 -4.25 18.76 13.10
CA ASN A 106 -3.20 18.11 12.31
C ASN A 106 -3.63 16.73 11.80
N VAL A 107 -4.36 15.96 12.63
CA VAL A 107 -4.90 14.67 12.24
C VAL A 107 -5.99 14.83 11.18
N GLU A 108 -6.87 15.82 11.29
CA GLU A 108 -7.89 16.12 10.26
C GLU A 108 -7.25 16.41 8.89
N VAL A 109 -6.18 17.20 8.84
CA VAL A 109 -5.42 17.45 7.60
C VAL A 109 -4.83 16.17 7.03
N ALA A 110 -4.28 15.30 7.88
CA ALA A 110 -3.73 14.01 7.46
C ALA A 110 -4.82 13.10 6.87
N ILE A 111 -6.03 13.10 7.46
CA ILE A 111 -7.18 12.32 6.98
C ILE A 111 -7.65 12.84 5.61
N GLN A 112 -7.77 14.15 5.42
CA GLN A 112 -8.12 14.72 4.11
C GLN A 112 -7.12 14.29 3.03
N ARG A 113 -5.83 14.33 3.36
CA ARG A 113 -4.78 13.86 2.45
C ARG A 113 -4.87 12.36 2.19
N MET A 114 -5.25 11.56 3.18
CA MET A 114 -5.46 10.11 3.04
C MET A 114 -6.60 9.80 2.07
N THR A 115 -7.72 10.53 2.15
CA THR A 115 -8.84 10.39 1.19
C THR A 115 -8.41 10.74 -0.23
N GLN A 116 -7.64 11.81 -0.40
CA GLN A 116 -7.10 12.18 -1.72
C GLN A 116 -6.19 11.08 -2.27
N ILE A 117 -5.28 10.55 -1.44
CA ILE A 117 -4.38 9.46 -1.85
C ILE A 117 -5.18 8.21 -2.24
N ALA A 118 -6.22 7.85 -1.49
CA ALA A 118 -7.08 6.73 -1.82
C ALA A 118 -7.75 6.91 -3.20
N GLN A 119 -8.27 8.10 -3.49
CA GLN A 119 -8.85 8.41 -4.82
C GLN A 119 -7.79 8.34 -5.93
N ASP A 120 -6.60 8.88 -5.69
CA ASP A 120 -5.50 8.83 -6.66
C ASP A 120 -5.07 7.38 -6.92
N VAL A 121 -4.96 6.54 -5.89
CA VAL A 121 -4.62 5.11 -6.00
C VAL A 121 -5.68 4.35 -6.79
N SER A 122 -6.97 4.57 -6.49
CA SER A 122 -8.09 3.99 -7.24
C SER A 122 -8.04 4.37 -8.72
N SER A 123 -7.82 5.65 -9.03
CA SER A 123 -7.67 6.14 -10.41
C SER A 123 -6.47 5.51 -11.13
N LYS A 124 -5.34 5.35 -10.43
CA LYS A 124 -4.14 4.71 -10.98
C LYS A 124 -4.34 3.20 -11.20
N ALA A 125 -5.02 2.51 -10.30
CA ALA A 125 -5.38 1.11 -10.46
C ALA A 125 -6.30 0.92 -11.67
N ALA A 126 -7.29 1.80 -11.88
CA ALA A 126 -8.15 1.78 -13.06
C ALA A 126 -7.36 1.99 -14.37
N GLN A 127 -6.45 2.97 -14.40
CA GLN A 127 -5.56 3.19 -15.55
C GLN A 127 -4.67 1.97 -15.84
N ALA A 128 -4.11 1.35 -14.81
CA ALA A 128 -3.28 0.15 -14.94
C ALA A 128 -4.10 -1.06 -15.43
N ALA A 129 -5.34 -1.22 -14.95
CA ALA A 129 -6.25 -2.27 -15.44
C ALA A 129 -6.60 -2.08 -16.92
N GLN A 130 -6.82 -0.83 -17.36
CA GLN A 130 -7.05 -0.52 -18.77
C GLN A 130 -5.81 -0.83 -19.63
N ALA A 131 -4.62 -0.44 -19.19
CA ALA A 131 -3.37 -0.77 -19.89
C ALA A 131 -3.13 -2.28 -19.98
N ALA A 132 -3.43 -3.02 -18.90
CA ALA A 132 -3.40 -4.48 -18.89
C ALA A 132 -4.41 -5.06 -19.91
N ALA A 133 -5.64 -4.56 -19.97
CA ALA A 133 -6.63 -5.02 -20.94
C ALA A 133 -6.14 -4.84 -22.40
N ILE A 134 -5.52 -3.70 -22.72
CA ILE A 134 -4.92 -3.45 -24.05
C ILE A 134 -3.78 -4.44 -24.31
N ALA A 135 -2.88 -4.65 -23.35
CA ALA A 135 -1.77 -5.59 -23.50
C ALA A 135 -2.25 -7.04 -23.71
N LYS A 136 -3.37 -7.42 -23.06
CA LYS A 136 -4.01 -8.72 -23.25
C LYS A 136 -4.51 -8.87 -24.69
N GLU A 137 -5.25 -7.88 -25.19
CA GLU A 137 -5.77 -7.88 -26.56
C GLU A 137 -4.64 -7.97 -27.61
N GLU A 138 -3.57 -7.20 -27.44
CA GLU A 138 -2.42 -7.24 -28.35
C GLU A 138 -1.67 -8.58 -28.28
N SER A 139 -1.59 -9.21 -27.11
CA SER A 139 -0.99 -10.54 -26.96
C SER A 139 -1.84 -11.63 -27.64
N GLU A 140 -3.17 -11.54 -27.52
CA GLU A 140 -4.12 -12.45 -28.19
C GLU A 140 -4.07 -12.29 -29.73
N LYS A 141 -4.00 -11.06 -30.22
CA LYS A 141 -3.76 -10.77 -31.65
C LYS A 141 -2.43 -11.34 -32.11
N GLY A 142 -1.35 -11.12 -31.35
CA GLY A 142 -0.03 -11.67 -31.63
C GLY A 142 -0.05 -13.20 -31.74
N ASN A 143 -0.75 -13.87 -30.83
CA ASN A 143 -0.86 -15.33 -30.83
C ASN A 143 -1.62 -15.84 -32.07
N THR A 144 -2.64 -15.10 -32.52
CA THR A 144 -3.36 -15.39 -33.77
C THR A 144 -2.43 -15.30 -34.99
N VAL A 145 -1.62 -14.24 -35.08
CA VAL A 145 -0.64 -14.04 -36.17
C VAL A 145 0.43 -15.14 -36.16
N VAL A 146 0.90 -15.54 -34.98
CA VAL A 146 1.82 -16.68 -34.84
C VAL A 146 1.19 -17.97 -35.36
N GLY A 147 -0.07 -18.25 -35.02
CA GLY A 147 -0.80 -19.42 -35.52
C GLY A 147 -0.99 -19.41 -37.04
N GLU A 148 -1.24 -18.25 -37.65
CA GLU A 148 -1.27 -18.08 -39.11
C GLU A 148 0.10 -18.29 -39.76
N THR A 149 1.16 -17.81 -39.10
CA THR A 149 2.54 -17.97 -39.56
C THR A 149 2.95 -19.45 -39.55
N ILE A 150 2.63 -20.19 -38.49
CA ILE A 150 2.85 -21.64 -38.41
C ILE A 150 2.17 -22.37 -39.57
N ARG A 151 0.88 -22.09 -39.82
CA ARG A 151 0.12 -22.70 -40.93
C ARG A 151 0.75 -22.38 -42.29
N SER A 152 1.20 -21.15 -42.49
CA SER A 152 1.84 -20.73 -43.74
C SER A 152 3.18 -21.43 -43.97
N ILE A 153 4.00 -21.57 -42.92
CA ILE A 153 5.29 -22.28 -43.01
C ILE A 153 5.07 -23.78 -43.26
N GLN A 154 4.09 -24.40 -42.61
CA GLN A 154 3.73 -25.81 -42.87
C GLN A 154 3.28 -26.03 -44.31
N SER A 155 2.46 -25.12 -44.86
CA SER A 155 2.06 -25.16 -46.27
C SER A 155 3.27 -25.03 -47.20
N LEU A 156 4.19 -24.11 -46.89
CA LEU A 156 5.45 -23.96 -47.64
C LEU A 156 6.30 -25.23 -47.59
N ALA A 157 6.44 -25.87 -46.43
CA ALA A 157 7.18 -27.12 -46.28
C ALA A 157 6.59 -28.24 -47.17
N GLY A 158 5.26 -28.37 -47.22
CA GLY A 158 4.59 -29.33 -48.10
C GLY A 158 4.75 -29.01 -49.60
N ALA A 159 4.76 -27.73 -49.97
CA ALA A 159 5.04 -27.31 -51.35
C ALA A 159 6.47 -27.64 -51.78
N VAL A 160 7.46 -27.43 -50.88
CA VAL A 160 8.86 -27.80 -51.11
C VAL A 160 9.01 -29.32 -51.26
N GLU A 161 8.33 -30.10 -50.42
CA GLU A 161 8.30 -31.57 -50.52
C GLU A 161 7.74 -32.05 -51.86
N THR A 162 6.59 -31.52 -52.28
CA THR A 162 5.97 -31.83 -53.58
C THR A 162 6.89 -31.48 -54.76
N ALA A 163 7.59 -30.35 -54.66
CA ALA A 163 8.52 -29.94 -55.70
C ALA A 163 9.78 -30.81 -55.71
N ALA A 164 10.27 -31.29 -54.55
CA ALA A 164 11.37 -32.26 -54.47
C ALA A 164 11.00 -33.61 -55.12
N GLU A 165 9.77 -34.10 -54.90
CA GLU A 165 9.25 -35.29 -55.58
C GLU A 165 9.23 -35.11 -57.11
N SER A 166 8.86 -33.92 -57.59
CA SER A 166 8.84 -33.62 -59.03
C SER A 166 10.24 -33.62 -59.64
N ILE A 167 11.25 -33.07 -58.94
CA ILE A 167 12.65 -33.12 -59.40
C ILE A 167 13.19 -34.56 -59.37
N ASN A 168 12.85 -35.36 -58.35
CA ASN A 168 13.22 -36.78 -58.30
C ASN A 168 12.67 -37.56 -59.51
N ARG A 169 11.45 -37.22 -59.97
CA ARG A 169 10.90 -37.79 -61.21
C ARG A 169 11.69 -37.37 -62.46
N VAL A 170 12.16 -36.13 -62.51
CA VAL A 170 13.04 -35.65 -63.60
C VAL A 170 14.37 -36.41 -63.60
N GLU A 171 14.96 -36.65 -62.43
CA GLU A 171 16.17 -37.49 -62.30
C GLU A 171 15.92 -38.91 -62.84
N ALA A 172 14.81 -39.54 -62.46
CA ALA A 172 14.45 -40.88 -62.90
C ALA A 172 14.24 -40.95 -64.42
N GLU A 173 13.53 -39.99 -65.03
CA GLU A 173 13.36 -39.95 -66.48
C GLU A 173 14.67 -39.67 -67.23
N SER A 174 15.57 -38.89 -66.63
CA SER A 174 16.90 -38.63 -67.20
C SER A 174 17.78 -39.87 -67.22
N LEU A 175 17.65 -40.74 -66.22
CA LEU A 175 18.28 -42.08 -66.21
C LEU A 175 17.73 -42.96 -67.33
N ASN A 176 16.41 -42.95 -67.55
CA ASN A 176 15.79 -43.68 -68.67
C ASN A 176 16.31 -43.18 -70.03
N ILE A 177 16.41 -41.87 -70.21
CA ILE A 177 16.96 -41.27 -71.45
C ILE A 177 18.42 -41.68 -71.65
N GLY A 178 19.23 -41.67 -70.60
CA GLY A 178 20.62 -42.16 -70.66
C GLY A 178 20.72 -43.60 -71.19
N GLY A 179 19.87 -44.50 -70.69
CA GLY A 179 19.81 -45.88 -71.19
C GLY A 179 19.39 -46.00 -72.66
N VAL A 180 18.50 -45.11 -73.14
CA VAL A 180 18.14 -45.05 -74.57
C VAL A 180 19.29 -44.55 -75.42
N LEU A 181 20.05 -43.55 -74.95
CA LEU A 181 21.22 -43.02 -75.64
C LEU A 181 22.33 -44.08 -75.78
N ASP A 182 22.57 -44.88 -74.74
CA ASP A 182 23.53 -46.00 -74.79
C ASP A 182 23.16 -46.99 -75.92
N VAL A 183 21.86 -47.29 -76.10
CA VAL A 183 21.38 -48.13 -77.20
C VAL A 183 21.60 -47.47 -78.56
N ILE A 184 21.30 -46.17 -78.71
CA ILE A 184 21.50 -45.44 -79.98
C ILE A 184 22.99 -45.36 -80.33
N GLN A 185 23.85 -45.14 -79.33
CA GLN A 185 25.29 -45.12 -79.51
C GLN A 185 25.79 -46.49 -79.98
N GLY A 186 25.31 -47.58 -79.37
CA GLY A 186 25.58 -48.95 -79.82
C GLY A 186 25.12 -49.23 -81.26
N ILE A 187 23.90 -48.78 -81.63
CA ILE A 187 23.39 -48.90 -83.01
C ILE A 187 24.25 -48.11 -83.99
N SER A 188 24.65 -46.88 -83.64
CA SER A 188 25.48 -46.03 -84.50
C SER A 188 26.86 -46.63 -84.72
N GLU A 189 27.45 -47.19 -83.66
CA GLU A 189 28.74 -47.87 -83.71
C GLU A 189 28.70 -49.13 -84.58
N GLN A 190 27.63 -49.92 -84.44
CA GLN A 190 27.36 -51.09 -85.29
C GLN A 190 27.11 -50.68 -86.75
N THR A 191 26.39 -49.58 -86.98
CA THR A 191 26.12 -49.03 -88.32
C THR A 191 27.39 -48.52 -88.98
N ASN A 192 28.27 -47.86 -88.22
CA ASN A 192 29.58 -47.41 -88.69
C ASN A 192 30.48 -48.60 -89.10
N LEU A 193 30.48 -49.69 -88.30
CA LEU A 193 31.19 -50.93 -88.64
C LEU A 193 30.61 -51.62 -89.89
N LEU A 194 29.28 -51.69 -90.01
CA LEU A 194 28.60 -52.24 -91.19
C LEU A 194 28.92 -51.43 -92.46
N ALA A 195 28.88 -50.10 -92.36
CA ALA A 195 29.20 -49.19 -93.45
C ALA A 195 30.66 -49.30 -93.89
N LEU A 196 31.59 -49.44 -92.93
CA LEU A 196 33.00 -49.68 -93.22
C LEU A 196 33.20 -51.00 -93.99
N ASN A 197 32.57 -52.09 -93.54
CA ASN A 197 32.63 -53.38 -94.23
C ASN A 197 32.04 -53.29 -95.64
N ALA A 198 30.94 -52.56 -95.83
CA ALA A 198 30.35 -52.33 -97.14
C ALA A 198 31.24 -51.49 -98.06
N ALA A 199 31.92 -50.46 -97.53
CA ALA A 199 32.88 -49.65 -98.29
C ALA A 199 34.10 -50.47 -98.75
N ILE A 200 34.60 -51.37 -97.88
CA ILE A 200 35.69 -52.31 -98.20
C ILE A 200 35.26 -53.24 -99.34
N GLU A 201 34.06 -53.84 -99.26
CA GLU A 201 33.59 -54.77 -100.27
C GLU A 201 33.23 -54.07 -101.59
N ALA A 202 32.73 -52.83 -101.54
CA ALA A 202 32.50 -51.98 -102.70
C ALA A 202 33.82 -51.61 -103.41
N ALA A 203 34.88 -51.31 -102.67
CA ALA A 203 36.22 -51.10 -103.24
C ALA A 203 36.76 -52.38 -103.89
N ARG A 204 36.44 -53.55 -103.33
CA ARG A 204 36.82 -54.86 -103.85
C ARG A 204 36.15 -55.22 -105.18
N ALA A 205 34.92 -54.74 -105.40
CA ALA A 205 34.16 -54.91 -106.65
C ALA A 205 34.60 -53.98 -107.80
N GLY A 206 35.55 -53.07 -107.56
CA GLY A 206 36.12 -52.18 -108.58
C GLY A 206 35.09 -51.20 -109.18
N GLU A 207 35.09 -51.01 -110.51
CA GLU A 207 34.20 -50.07 -111.20
C GLU A 207 32.69 -50.40 -111.01
N GLN A 208 32.33 -51.68 -110.80
CA GLN A 208 30.94 -52.08 -110.55
C GLN A 208 30.44 -51.71 -109.14
N GLY A 209 31.36 -51.45 -108.19
CA GLY A 209 31.05 -51.11 -106.79
C GLY A 209 31.01 -49.61 -106.49
N ARG A 210 31.33 -48.73 -107.46
CA ARG A 210 31.46 -47.27 -107.22
C ARG A 210 30.21 -46.63 -106.62
N GLY A 211 29.02 -46.99 -107.10
CA GLY A 211 27.76 -46.49 -106.54
C GLY A 211 27.52 -46.93 -105.10
N PHE A 212 27.87 -48.18 -104.78
CA PHE A 212 27.78 -48.71 -103.41
C PHE A 212 28.81 -48.09 -102.46
N ALA A 213 30.01 -47.79 -102.94
CA ALA A 213 31.06 -47.15 -102.14
C ALA A 213 30.63 -45.75 -101.65
N VAL A 214 29.99 -44.95 -102.51
CA VAL A 214 29.48 -43.62 -102.14
C VAL A 214 28.38 -43.72 -101.08
N VAL A 215 27.45 -44.68 -101.24
CA VAL A 215 26.39 -44.89 -100.24
C VAL A 215 26.97 -45.38 -98.91
N ALA A 216 27.98 -46.26 -98.94
CA ALA A 216 28.63 -46.75 -97.73
C ALA A 216 29.38 -45.63 -96.97
N ASP A 217 30.08 -44.73 -97.66
CA ASP A 217 30.73 -43.58 -97.02
C ASP A 217 29.72 -42.55 -96.47
N GLU A 218 28.58 -42.35 -97.15
CA GLU A 218 27.51 -41.48 -96.65
C GLU A 218 26.87 -42.07 -95.37
N VAL A 219 26.61 -43.39 -95.36
CA VAL A 219 26.09 -44.09 -94.15
C VAL A 219 27.12 -44.03 -93.02
N ARG A 220 28.42 -44.19 -93.32
CA ARG A 220 29.49 -44.07 -92.33
C ARG A 220 29.54 -42.68 -91.71
N THR A 221 29.48 -41.64 -92.55
CA THR A 221 29.46 -40.24 -92.12
C THR A 221 28.22 -39.94 -91.28
N LEU A 222 27.05 -40.46 -91.67
CA LEU A 222 25.82 -40.31 -90.90
C LEU A 222 25.93 -41.00 -89.53
N ALA A 223 26.47 -42.22 -89.48
CA ALA A 223 26.68 -42.95 -88.23
C ALA A 223 27.64 -42.22 -87.29
N GLN A 224 28.74 -41.65 -87.80
CA GLN A 224 29.67 -40.82 -87.01
C GLN A 224 28.99 -39.56 -86.46
N ARG A 225 28.19 -38.86 -87.28
CA ARG A 225 27.41 -37.69 -86.84
C ARG A 225 26.38 -38.06 -85.78
N THR A 226 25.69 -39.19 -85.93
CA THR A 226 24.76 -39.68 -84.91
C THR A 226 25.50 -39.96 -83.60
N GLN A 227 26.67 -40.59 -83.65
CA GLN A 227 27.50 -40.88 -82.48
C GLN A 227 27.92 -39.61 -81.73
N GLU A 228 28.36 -38.59 -82.47
CA GLU A 228 28.75 -37.29 -81.92
C GLU A 228 27.56 -36.59 -81.25
N SER A 229 26.40 -36.54 -81.91
CA SER A 229 25.17 -36.00 -81.33
C SER A 229 24.70 -36.77 -80.09
N THR A 230 24.75 -38.11 -80.09
CA THR A 230 24.42 -38.88 -78.87
C THR A 230 25.34 -38.54 -77.72
N LYS A 231 26.62 -38.30 -77.97
CA LYS A 231 27.60 -37.94 -76.93
C LYS A 231 27.34 -36.53 -76.36
N GLU A 232 26.95 -35.58 -77.21
CA GLU A 232 26.52 -34.26 -76.76
C GLU A 232 25.25 -34.35 -75.90
N ILE A 233 24.26 -35.15 -76.32
CA ILE A 233 23.03 -35.36 -75.53
C ILE A 233 23.34 -36.07 -74.20
N GLN A 234 24.25 -37.05 -74.18
CA GLN A 234 24.71 -37.72 -72.96
C GLN A 234 25.23 -36.71 -71.94
N SER A 235 26.12 -35.80 -72.37
CA SER A 235 26.69 -34.75 -71.52
C SER A 235 25.61 -33.81 -70.96
N MET A 236 24.61 -33.45 -71.76
CA MET A 236 23.46 -32.66 -71.29
C MET A 236 22.64 -33.43 -70.24
N ILE A 237 22.44 -34.74 -70.42
CA ILE A 237 21.71 -35.59 -69.46
C ILE A 237 22.50 -35.74 -68.15
N GLU A 238 23.81 -35.95 -68.20
CA GLU A 238 24.67 -36.01 -67.00
C GLU A 238 24.63 -34.70 -66.21
N THR A 239 24.66 -33.56 -66.92
CA THR A 239 24.50 -32.23 -66.30
C THR A 239 23.13 -32.11 -65.64
N LEU A 240 22.07 -32.54 -66.32
CA LEU A 240 20.70 -32.45 -65.82
C LEU A 240 20.47 -33.34 -64.59
N GLN A 241 21.07 -34.54 -64.57
CA GLN A 241 21.07 -35.42 -63.40
C GLN A 241 21.78 -34.78 -62.21
N THR A 242 22.95 -34.15 -62.43
CA THR A 242 23.72 -33.47 -61.38
C THR A 242 22.90 -32.32 -60.78
N VAL A 243 22.36 -31.44 -61.63
CA VAL A 243 21.54 -30.30 -61.20
C VAL A 243 20.28 -30.78 -60.46
N SER A 244 19.67 -31.88 -60.90
CA SER A 244 18.49 -32.45 -60.22
C SER A 244 18.82 -32.91 -58.80
N LYS A 245 19.94 -33.64 -58.61
CA LYS A 245 20.40 -34.08 -57.29
C LYS A 245 20.71 -32.91 -56.36
N ASP A 246 21.44 -31.92 -56.86
CA ASP A 246 21.79 -30.72 -56.09
C ASP A 246 20.52 -29.94 -55.67
N THR A 247 19.55 -29.83 -56.58
CA THR A 247 18.27 -29.16 -56.31
C THR A 247 17.49 -29.89 -55.21
N VAL A 248 17.40 -31.23 -55.25
CA VAL A 248 16.74 -32.02 -54.21
C VAL A 248 17.42 -31.85 -52.85
N ALA A 249 18.75 -31.78 -52.81
CA ALA A 249 19.49 -31.54 -51.58
C ALA A 249 19.16 -30.17 -50.97
N ILE A 250 19.10 -29.10 -51.78
CA ILE A 250 18.70 -27.76 -51.36
C ILE A 250 17.26 -27.75 -50.84
N MET A 251 16.35 -28.45 -51.51
CA MET A 251 14.95 -28.53 -51.09
C MET A 251 14.79 -29.25 -49.76
N LYS A 252 15.56 -30.31 -49.52
CA LYS A 252 15.58 -31.02 -48.25
C LYS A 252 16.08 -30.13 -47.10
N GLU A 253 17.11 -29.34 -47.34
CA GLU A 253 17.59 -28.34 -46.38
C GLU A 253 16.50 -27.27 -46.12
N GLY A 254 15.82 -26.79 -47.16
CA GLY A 254 14.70 -25.86 -47.04
C GLY A 254 13.55 -26.41 -46.17
N GLN A 255 13.25 -27.71 -46.30
CA GLN A 255 12.25 -28.40 -45.47
C GLN A 255 12.68 -28.45 -43.99
N ILE A 256 13.97 -28.72 -43.71
CA ILE A 256 14.52 -28.71 -42.35
C ILE A 256 14.40 -27.31 -41.73
N GLN A 257 14.74 -26.27 -42.48
CA GLN A 257 14.65 -24.88 -42.02
C GLN A 257 13.20 -24.44 -41.78
N ALA A 258 12.26 -24.85 -42.63
CA ALA A 258 10.84 -24.60 -42.42
C ALA A 258 10.34 -25.25 -41.11
N ASN A 259 10.71 -26.51 -40.85
CA ASN A 259 10.38 -27.20 -39.59
C ASN A 259 11.01 -26.52 -38.36
N GLY A 260 12.26 -26.05 -38.47
CA GLY A 260 12.90 -25.25 -37.42
C GLY A 260 12.15 -23.93 -37.15
N SER A 261 11.66 -23.30 -38.21
CA SER A 261 10.89 -22.04 -38.10
C SER A 261 9.53 -22.25 -37.44
N VAL A 262 8.85 -23.38 -37.69
CA VAL A 262 7.64 -23.78 -36.96
C VAL A 262 7.90 -23.91 -35.46
N LYS A 263 9.03 -24.53 -35.08
CA LYS A 263 9.39 -24.67 -33.66
C LYS A 263 9.56 -23.31 -32.98
N HIS A 264 10.32 -22.39 -33.58
CA HIS A 264 10.51 -21.05 -33.04
C HIS A 264 9.21 -20.23 -32.97
N ALA A 265 8.37 -20.34 -33.99
CA ALA A 265 7.05 -19.70 -33.96
C ALA A 265 6.18 -20.26 -32.82
N THR A 266 6.24 -21.57 -32.57
CA THR A 266 5.52 -22.20 -31.45
C THR A 266 6.01 -21.68 -30.10
N GLU A 267 7.34 -21.60 -29.90
CA GLU A 267 7.95 -21.03 -28.69
C GLU A 267 7.54 -19.56 -28.45
N ALA A 268 7.40 -18.78 -29.54
CA ALA A 268 6.90 -17.40 -29.47
C ALA A 268 5.41 -17.35 -29.07
N GLY A 269 4.58 -18.27 -29.60
CA GLY A 269 3.18 -18.41 -29.21
C GLY A 269 3.00 -18.75 -27.73
N ASP A 270 3.78 -19.70 -27.23
CA ASP A 270 3.79 -20.08 -25.81
C ASP A 270 4.17 -18.89 -24.91
N SER A 271 5.15 -18.08 -25.35
CA SER A 271 5.57 -16.87 -24.63
C SER A 271 4.45 -15.81 -24.59
N LEU A 272 3.74 -15.61 -25.70
CA LEU A 272 2.57 -14.71 -25.74
C LEU A 272 1.45 -15.20 -24.83
N GLN A 273 1.22 -16.52 -24.76
CA GLN A 273 0.25 -17.09 -23.84
C GLN A 273 0.62 -16.86 -22.37
N GLN A 274 1.90 -16.97 -22.01
CA GLN A 274 2.37 -16.65 -20.66
C GLN A 274 2.19 -15.16 -20.35
N ILE A 275 2.45 -14.27 -21.32
CA ILE A 275 2.18 -12.82 -21.18
C ILE A 275 0.69 -12.58 -20.92
N THR A 276 -0.20 -13.20 -21.68
CA THR A 276 -1.66 -13.10 -21.46
C THR A 276 -2.06 -13.50 -20.05
N GLN A 277 -1.50 -14.58 -19.50
CA GLN A 277 -1.75 -15.01 -18.11
C GLN A 277 -1.23 -14.02 -17.07
N ALA A 278 -0.01 -13.51 -17.26
CA ALA A 278 0.58 -12.53 -16.36
C ALA A 278 -0.22 -11.21 -16.35
N VAL A 279 -0.68 -10.77 -17.52
CA VAL A 279 -1.52 -9.58 -17.68
C VAL A 279 -2.89 -9.76 -17.02
N GLN A 280 -3.50 -10.94 -17.13
CA GLN A 280 -4.74 -11.27 -16.42
C GLN A 280 -4.58 -11.13 -14.90
N ALA A 281 -3.47 -11.64 -14.34
CA ALA A 281 -3.17 -11.48 -12.92
C ALA A 281 -2.98 -10.00 -12.51
N ILE A 282 -2.39 -9.17 -13.39
CA ILE A 282 -2.27 -7.71 -13.17
C ILE A 282 -3.65 -7.05 -13.13
N THR A 283 -4.56 -7.44 -14.03
CA THR A 283 -5.94 -6.92 -14.01
C THR A 283 -6.64 -7.24 -12.69
N GLU A 284 -6.54 -8.48 -12.22
CA GLU A 284 -7.13 -8.91 -10.93
C GLU A 284 -6.52 -8.16 -9.75
N MET A 285 -5.20 -7.96 -9.75
CA MET A 285 -4.51 -7.21 -8.71
C MET A 285 -4.94 -5.74 -8.67
N ASN A 286 -5.14 -5.12 -9.83
CA ASN A 286 -5.65 -3.74 -9.90
C ASN A 286 -7.09 -3.63 -9.39
N THR A 287 -7.93 -4.66 -9.58
CA THR A 287 -9.27 -4.69 -8.97
C THR A 287 -9.17 -4.71 -7.44
N LEU A 288 -8.30 -5.56 -6.87
CA LEU A 288 -8.07 -5.60 -5.43
C LEU A 288 -7.57 -4.26 -4.87
N ILE A 289 -6.59 -3.63 -5.55
CA ILE A 289 -6.07 -2.32 -5.15
C ILE A 289 -7.19 -1.26 -5.14
N ASN A 290 -8.08 -1.29 -6.13
CA ASN A 290 -9.21 -0.37 -6.20
C ASN A 290 -10.18 -0.57 -5.01
N ASP A 291 -10.47 -1.82 -4.65
CA ASP A 291 -11.35 -2.14 -3.53
C ASP A 291 -10.73 -1.76 -2.17
N GLU A 292 -9.43 -1.99 -2.01
CA GLU A 292 -8.68 -1.55 -0.83
C GLU A 292 -8.65 -0.03 -0.71
N ALA A 293 -8.44 0.69 -1.82
CA ALA A 293 -8.51 2.15 -1.84
C ALA A 293 -9.89 2.67 -1.45
N GLY A 294 -10.96 2.02 -1.94
CA GLY A 294 -12.34 2.32 -1.52
C GLY A 294 -12.55 2.13 -0.02
N SER A 295 -12.05 1.01 0.53
CA SER A 295 -12.10 0.71 1.97
C SER A 295 -11.32 1.73 2.80
N GLN A 296 -10.13 2.14 2.35
CA GLN A 296 -9.31 3.15 2.99
C GLN A 296 -10.01 4.51 3.06
N SER A 297 -10.74 4.88 1.99
CA SER A 297 -11.56 6.10 2.01
C SER A 297 -12.70 6.00 3.03
N GLY A 298 -13.33 4.82 3.18
CA GLY A 298 -14.35 4.58 4.22
C GLY A 298 -13.80 4.75 5.63
N VAL A 299 -12.64 4.15 5.92
CA VAL A 299 -11.95 4.29 7.21
C VAL A 299 -11.57 5.74 7.48
N ALA A 300 -11.10 6.48 6.47
CA ALA A 300 -10.79 7.90 6.62
C ALA A 300 -12.02 8.72 7.05
N VAL A 301 -13.21 8.43 6.52
CA VAL A 301 -14.46 9.08 6.93
C VAL A 301 -14.80 8.76 8.39
N GLU A 302 -14.64 7.51 8.82
CA GLU A 302 -14.88 7.11 10.22
C GLU A 302 -13.92 7.82 11.18
N ILE A 303 -12.63 7.89 10.85
CA ILE A 303 -11.65 8.62 11.68
C ILE A 303 -12.02 10.11 11.73
N ASN A 304 -12.46 10.71 10.62
CA ASN A 304 -12.89 12.11 10.61
C ASN A 304 -14.06 12.37 11.57
N GLN A 305 -15.05 11.47 11.61
CA GLN A 305 -16.16 11.55 12.57
C GLN A 305 -15.68 11.46 14.02
N ASN A 306 -14.72 10.56 14.29
CA ASN A 306 -14.12 10.43 15.62
C ASN A 306 -13.33 11.70 16.01
N MET A 307 -12.63 12.35 15.08
CA MET A 307 -11.95 13.62 15.35
C MET A 307 -12.93 14.75 15.69
N HIS A 308 -14.08 14.79 15.02
CA HIS A 308 -15.14 15.73 15.38
C HIS A 308 -15.65 15.51 16.81
N ALA A 309 -15.90 14.27 17.21
CA ALA A 309 -16.31 13.95 18.59
C ALA A 309 -15.22 14.32 19.61
N ILE A 310 -13.93 14.08 19.30
CA ILE A 310 -12.81 14.48 20.16
C ILE A 310 -12.74 16.01 20.31
N SER A 311 -12.97 16.75 19.23
CA SER A 311 -12.99 18.23 19.25
C SER A 311 -14.12 18.78 20.12
N GLU A 312 -15.29 18.15 20.08
CA GLU A 312 -16.43 18.49 20.95
C GLU A 312 -16.10 18.24 22.43
N ILE A 313 -15.57 17.07 22.77
CA ILE A 313 -15.12 16.73 24.14
C ILE A 313 -14.04 17.70 24.63
N ALA A 314 -13.11 18.09 23.75
CA ALA A 314 -12.09 19.08 24.07
C ALA A 314 -12.74 20.44 24.39
N SER A 315 -13.72 20.89 23.59
CA SER A 315 -14.45 22.13 23.85
C SER A 315 -15.21 22.10 25.18
N GLU A 316 -15.89 21.00 25.49
CA GLU A 316 -16.56 20.79 26.78
C GLU A 316 -15.57 20.83 27.95
N SER A 317 -14.41 20.19 27.80
CA SER A 317 -13.35 20.16 28.81
C SER A 317 -12.76 21.55 29.07
N MET A 318 -12.57 22.36 28.02
CA MET A 318 -12.16 23.76 28.15
C MET A 318 -13.17 24.58 28.96
N ASN A 319 -14.46 24.44 28.64
CA ASN A 319 -15.54 25.12 29.36
C ASN A 319 -15.59 24.68 30.84
N GLY A 320 -15.42 23.37 31.09
CA GLY A 320 -15.35 22.81 32.44
C GLY A 320 -14.17 23.34 33.25
N ALA A 321 -12.99 23.44 32.65
CA ALA A 321 -11.80 24.00 33.28
C ALA A 321 -11.99 25.50 33.60
N GLU A 322 -12.55 26.27 32.68
CA GLU A 322 -12.83 27.70 32.88
C GLU A 322 -13.83 27.94 34.01
N LYS A 323 -14.95 27.18 34.04
CA LYS A 323 -15.91 27.22 35.16
C LYS A 323 -15.28 26.82 36.48
N THR A 324 -14.45 25.78 36.49
CA THR A 324 -13.75 25.32 37.69
C THR A 324 -12.83 26.41 38.22
N ASN A 325 -12.12 27.13 37.35
CA ASN A 325 -11.27 28.25 37.73
C ASN A 325 -12.09 29.41 38.32
N GLN A 326 -13.23 29.76 37.72
CA GLN A 326 -14.14 30.80 38.21
C GLN A 326 -14.71 30.47 39.60
N GLU A 327 -15.20 29.23 39.80
CA GLU A 327 -15.73 28.80 41.10
C GLU A 327 -14.63 28.68 42.17
N SER A 328 -13.42 28.28 41.76
CA SER A 328 -12.25 28.26 42.64
C SER A 328 -11.90 29.67 43.12
N GLN A 329 -11.89 30.66 42.23
CA GLN A 329 -11.68 32.07 42.62
C GLN A 329 -12.74 32.54 43.63
N ARG A 330 -14.00 32.19 43.40
CA ARG A 330 -15.10 32.52 44.32
C ARG A 330 -14.94 31.86 45.70
N LEU A 331 -14.46 30.60 45.74
CA LEU A 331 -14.15 29.90 46.98
C LEU A 331 -12.96 30.52 47.71
N ALA A 332 -11.92 30.95 46.99
CA ALA A 332 -10.80 31.69 47.57
C ALA A 332 -11.29 32.99 48.24
N ASP A 333 -12.15 33.75 47.55
CA ASP A 333 -12.71 34.98 48.10
C ASP A 333 -13.54 34.71 49.37
N LEU A 334 -14.35 33.64 49.40
CA LEU A 334 -15.12 33.25 50.58
C LEU A 334 -14.22 32.81 51.74
N ALA A 335 -13.16 32.04 51.47
CA ALA A 335 -12.22 31.58 52.47
C ALA A 335 -11.38 32.74 53.05
N ASN A 336 -10.96 33.68 52.21
CA ASN A 336 -10.31 34.92 52.64
C ASN A 336 -11.24 35.76 53.54
N ASN A 337 -12.52 35.90 53.17
CA ASN A 337 -13.50 36.59 54.00
C ASN A 337 -13.72 35.90 55.36
N LEU A 338 -13.78 34.57 55.38
CA LEU A 338 -13.85 33.79 56.63
C LEU A 338 -12.61 34.03 57.50
N GLN A 339 -11.41 34.00 56.90
CA GLN A 339 -10.15 34.24 57.62
C GLN A 339 -10.11 35.65 58.22
N GLN A 340 -10.54 36.67 57.47
CA GLN A 340 -10.67 38.05 57.99
C GLN A 340 -11.67 38.17 59.14
N LEU A 341 -12.77 37.41 59.12
CA LEU A 341 -13.74 37.40 60.22
C LEU A 341 -13.17 36.73 61.48
N VAL A 342 -12.44 35.64 61.29
CA VAL A 342 -11.81 34.87 62.37
C VAL A 342 -10.60 35.61 62.96
N ASP A 343 -9.81 36.32 62.15
CA ASP A 343 -8.64 37.09 62.60
C ASP A 343 -9.02 38.31 63.47
N LYS A 344 -10.29 38.71 63.50
CA LYS A 344 -10.79 39.71 64.47
C LYS A 344 -10.74 39.18 65.91
N PHE A 345 -10.77 37.86 66.09
CA PHE A 345 -10.68 37.24 67.39
C PHE A 345 -9.23 37.06 67.82
N LYS A 346 -8.91 37.64 68.96
CA LYS A 346 -7.65 37.40 69.65
C LYS A 346 -7.79 36.10 70.43
N LEU A 347 -7.06 35.08 69.98
CA LEU A 347 -7.05 33.74 70.55
C LEU A 347 -6.09 33.63 71.73
#